data_AF-A0AAW1TZ52-F1
#
_entry.id   AF-A0AAW1TZ52-F1
#
_cell.length_a   1.000
_cell.length_b   1.000
_cell.length_c   1.000
_cell.angle_alpha   90.00
_cell.angle_beta   90.00
_cell.angle_gamma   90.00
#
_symmetry.space_group_name_H-M   'P 1'
#
loop_
_entity.id
_entity.type
_entity.pdbx_description
1 polymer ?
#
loop_
_entity_poly.entity_id
_entity_poly.type
_entity_poly.pdbx_seq_one_letter_code
_entity_poly.pdbx_strand_id
1 'polypeptide(L)'
;MIGKVNFAEYRKTNLYSIFDSLSHFGSDLLAKTLDYDTKERITAAVALKHSYFQMQICPEVPSILPSHRDEMKTLREKRKLESTESQSDDQLILKRAVKRKKKHRRVTNFKMIFNITFSFVISLFQ
;
A
#
# COMPACT_ATOMS: atom_id res chain seq x y z
N MET A 1 5.70 -14.79 -37.79
CA MET A 1 7.17 -14.90 -37.92
C MET A 1 7.79 -14.05 -36.83
N ILE A 2 8.56 -14.65 -35.92
CA ILE A 2 9.29 -13.90 -34.88
C ILE A 2 10.54 -13.34 -35.55
N GLY A 3 10.67 -12.02 -35.60
CA GLY A 3 11.85 -11.36 -36.17
C GLY A 3 13.11 -11.73 -35.39
N LYS A 4 14.25 -11.81 -36.08
CA LYS A 4 15.56 -11.99 -35.42
C LYS A 4 15.85 -10.74 -34.59
N VAL A 5 15.66 -10.86 -33.28
CA VAL A 5 16.14 -9.87 -32.31
C VAL A 5 17.60 -10.16 -32.05
N ASN A 6 18.46 -9.16 -32.25
CA ASN A 6 19.88 -9.26 -31.97
C ASN A 6 20.17 -8.49 -30.67
N PHE A 7 20.65 -9.18 -29.64
CA PHE A 7 21.02 -8.56 -28.37
C PHE A 7 22.50 -8.19 -28.40
N ALA A 8 22.86 -7.08 -27.74
CA ALA A 8 24.26 -6.77 -27.51
C ALA A 8 24.90 -7.85 -26.63
N GLU A 9 26.17 -8.14 -26.86
CA GLU A 9 26.93 -9.06 -26.01
C GLU A 9 27.29 -8.37 -24.70
N TYR A 10 26.91 -9.00 -23.58
CA TYR A 10 27.23 -8.51 -22.25
C TYR A 10 28.29 -9.38 -21.61
N ARG A 11 29.31 -8.76 -21.01
CA ARG A 11 30.34 -9.47 -20.27
C ARG A 11 29.74 -10.09 -19.01
N LYS A 12 30.04 -11.35 -18.75
CA LYS A 12 29.67 -12.03 -17.50
C LYS A 12 30.35 -11.34 -16.31
N THR A 13 29.54 -10.78 -15.42
CA THR A 13 30.01 -10.22 -14.15
C THR A 13 30.13 -11.31 -13.10
N ASN A 14 31.03 -11.10 -12.13
CA ASN A 14 31.17 -12.01 -11.01
C ASN A 14 30.12 -11.65 -9.94
N LEU A 15 29.21 -12.58 -9.62
CA LEU A 15 28.17 -12.35 -8.61
C LEU A 15 28.77 -12.07 -7.22
N TYR A 16 29.90 -12.69 -6.89
CA TYR A 16 30.58 -12.51 -5.61
C TYR A 16 31.09 -11.08 -5.39
N SER A 17 31.41 -10.35 -6.45
CA SER A 17 31.87 -8.94 -6.34
C SER A 17 30.73 -7.92 -6.37
N ILE A 18 29.50 -8.35 -6.66
CA ILE A 18 28.32 -7.48 -6.64
C ILE A 18 27.67 -7.50 -5.25
N PHE A 19 27.75 -8.64 -4.57
CA PHE A 19 27.10 -8.88 -3.28
C PHE A 19 28.13 -9.18 -2.20
N ASP A 20 28.87 -8.16 -1.75
CA ASP A 20 29.93 -8.30 -0.75
C ASP A 20 29.41 -8.77 0.63
N SER A 21 28.15 -8.47 0.96
CA SER A 21 27.52 -8.86 2.22
C SER A 21 26.91 -10.27 2.20
N LEU A 22 26.86 -10.92 1.04
CA LEU A 22 26.21 -12.22 0.89
C LEU A 22 27.17 -13.35 1.28
N SER A 23 26.69 -14.30 2.08
CA SER A 23 27.48 -15.46 2.45
C SER A 23 27.84 -16.30 1.22
N HIS A 24 28.94 -17.07 1.30
CA HIS A 24 29.37 -17.94 0.20
C HIS A 24 28.25 -18.89 -0.27
N PHE A 25 27.49 -19.46 0.67
CA PHE A 25 26.34 -20.32 0.37
C PHE A 25 25.17 -19.55 -0.27
N GLY A 26 24.99 -18.28 0.07
CA GLY A 26 23.95 -17.43 -0.53
C GLY A 26 24.29 -17.10 -1.97
N SER A 27 25.55 -16.76 -2.24
CA SER A 27 26.05 -16.50 -3.59
C SER A 27 25.97 -17.73 -4.49
N ASP A 28 26.25 -18.93 -3.98
CA ASP A 28 26.10 -20.18 -4.73
C ASP A 28 24.62 -20.48 -5.07
N LEU A 29 23.72 -20.30 -4.10
CA LEU A 29 22.28 -20.46 -4.34
C LEU A 29 21.77 -19.44 -5.37
N LEU A 30 22.24 -18.19 -5.28
CA LEU A 30 21.87 -17.12 -6.19
C LEU A 30 22.37 -17.39 -7.62
N ALA A 31 23.59 -17.88 -7.76
CA ALA A 31 24.15 -18.26 -9.06
C ALA A 31 23.29 -19.33 -9.76
N LYS A 32 22.89 -20.37 -9.03
CA LYS A 32 22.05 -21.47 -9.57
C LYS A 32 20.61 -21.06 -9.86
N THR A 33 20.08 -20.04 -9.18
CA THR A 33 18.73 -19.52 -9.42
C THR A 33 18.67 -18.59 -10.62
N LEU A 34 19.76 -17.88 -10.91
CA LEU A 34 19.87 -16.95 -12.03
C LEU A 34 20.39 -17.61 -13.32
N ASP A 35 20.51 -18.94 -13.36
CA ASP A 35 21.04 -19.62 -14.53
C ASP A 35 20.13 -19.45 -15.75
N TYR A 36 20.72 -19.15 -16.91
CA TYR A 36 19.95 -18.84 -18.11
C TYR A 36 19.27 -20.08 -18.69
N ASP A 37 19.93 -21.24 -18.64
CA ASP A 37 19.31 -22.51 -19.04
C ASP A 37 18.30 -22.94 -17.98
N THR A 38 17.05 -23.13 -18.40
CA THR A 38 15.96 -23.54 -17.53
C THR A 38 16.11 -24.97 -17.03
N LYS A 39 16.89 -25.81 -17.74
CA LYS A 39 17.17 -27.19 -17.33
C LYS A 39 18.21 -27.27 -16.22
N GLU A 40 19.18 -26.35 -16.22
CA GLU A 40 20.24 -26.27 -15.21
C GLU A 40 19.83 -25.42 -14.01
N ARG A 41 18.85 -24.52 -14.19
CA ARG A 41 18.32 -23.68 -13.12
C ARG A 41 17.75 -24.51 -11.98
N ILE A 42 18.16 -24.17 -10.75
CA ILE A 42 17.69 -24.87 -9.54
C ILE A 42 16.17 -24.72 -9.36
N THR A 43 15.51 -25.81 -8.98
CA THR A 43 14.08 -25.81 -8.66
C THR A 43 13.83 -25.38 -7.22
N ALA A 44 12.62 -24.88 -6.93
CA ALA A 44 12.26 -24.45 -5.57
C ALA A 44 12.45 -25.55 -4.51
N ALA A 45 12.06 -26.79 -4.84
CA ALA A 45 12.21 -27.93 -3.92
C ALA A 45 13.67 -28.26 -3.59
N VAL A 46 14.59 -28.06 -4.55
CA VAL A 46 16.03 -28.24 -4.34
C VAL A 46 16.63 -27.04 -3.62
N ALA A 47 16.21 -25.82 -3.97
CA ALA A 47 16.64 -24.59 -3.33
C ALA A 47 16.36 -24.60 -1.82
N LEU A 48 15.17 -25.04 -1.40
CA LEU A 48 14.81 -25.15 0.02
C LEU A 48 15.69 -26.12 0.82
N LYS A 49 16.33 -27.09 0.16
CA LYS A 49 17.27 -28.03 0.80
C LYS A 49 18.70 -27.52 0.81
N HIS A 50 18.98 -26.36 0.21
CA HIS A 50 20.32 -25.81 0.07
C HIS A 50 20.94 -25.45 1.43
N SER A 51 22.26 -25.61 1.56
CA SER A 51 23.01 -25.30 2.79
C SER A 51 22.79 -23.89 3.31
N TYR A 52 22.47 -22.96 2.41
CA TYR A 52 22.09 -21.58 2.76
C TYR A 52 20.95 -21.51 3.79
N PHE A 53 19.92 -22.36 3.65
CA PHE A 53 18.78 -22.40 4.59
C PHE A 53 19.03 -23.30 5.80
N GLN A 54 20.08 -24.11 5.77
CA GLN A 54 20.47 -24.95 6.91
C GLN A 54 21.35 -24.20 7.91
N MET A 55 22.00 -23.11 7.48
CA MET A 55 22.63 -22.19 8.41
C MET A 55 21.54 -21.67 9.36
N GLN A 56 21.75 -21.84 10.67
CA GLN A 56 20.87 -21.26 11.67
C GLN A 56 20.97 -19.74 11.55
N ILE A 57 20.11 -19.17 10.73
CA ILE A 57 19.78 -17.75 10.81
C ILE A 57 19.06 -17.63 12.14
N CYS A 58 19.68 -16.97 13.12
CA CYS A 58 19.00 -16.63 14.36
C CYS A 58 17.72 -15.92 13.94
N PRO A 59 16.52 -16.48 14.20
CA PRO A 59 15.29 -15.89 13.71
C PRO A 59 15.16 -14.53 14.38
N GLU A 60 15.49 -13.46 13.66
CA GLU A 60 15.03 -12.13 14.01
C GLU A 60 13.51 -12.26 14.12
N VAL A 61 13.02 -12.07 15.34
CA VAL A 61 11.66 -12.37 15.73
C VAL A 61 10.71 -11.80 14.66
N PRO A 62 9.77 -12.59 14.11
CA PRO A 62 8.86 -12.14 13.04
C PRO A 62 8.03 -10.91 13.43
N SER A 63 8.08 -10.49 14.69
CA SER A 63 7.47 -9.28 15.24
C SER A 63 8.16 -7.97 14.84
N ILE A 64 9.38 -7.99 14.30
CA ILE A 64 10.10 -6.77 13.88
C ILE A 64 9.67 -6.34 12.45
N LEU A 65 9.16 -7.29 11.67
CA LEU A 65 8.64 -6.99 10.35
C LEU A 65 7.38 -6.12 10.49
N PRO A 66 7.31 -4.96 9.83
CA PRO A 66 6.10 -4.17 9.83
C PRO A 66 4.96 -5.03 9.25
N SER A 67 3.85 -5.13 9.97
CA SER A 67 2.69 -5.81 9.39
C SER A 67 2.20 -4.99 8.20
N HIS A 68 1.74 -5.65 7.13
CA HIS A 68 1.12 -4.97 5.98
C HIS A 68 0.01 -3.98 6.43
N ARG A 69 -0.67 -4.28 7.53
CA ARG A 69 -1.66 -3.38 8.13
C ARG A 69 -1.03 -2.09 8.66
N ASP A 70 0.14 -2.18 9.26
CA ASP A 70 0.87 -1.02 9.80
C ASP A 70 1.57 -0.22 8.69
N GLU A 71 2.04 -0.87 7.63
CA GLU A 71 2.48 -0.19 6.40
C GLU A 71 1.34 0.64 5.79
N MET A 72 0.14 0.08 5.69
CA MET A 72 -1.02 0.82 5.15
C MET A 72 -1.46 2.00 6.03
N LYS A 73 -1.33 1.89 7.36
CA LYS A 73 -1.59 3.01 8.28
C LYS A 73 -0.58 4.12 8.09
N THR A 74 0.72 3.79 8.05
CA THR A 74 1.79 4.79 7.87
C THR A 74 1.67 5.49 6.50
N LEU A 75 1.36 4.77 5.43
CA LEU A 75 1.06 5.35 4.11
C LEU A 75 -0.16 6.29 4.11
N ARG A 76 -1.17 5.98 4.93
CA ARG A 76 -2.37 6.83 5.07
C ARG A 76 -2.07 8.08 5.88
N GLU A 77 -1.24 7.97 6.91
CA GLU A 77 -0.79 9.11 7.74
C GLU A 77 0.14 10.03 6.95
N LYS A 78 1.10 9.50 6.20
CA LYS A 78 1.96 10.29 5.30
C LYS A 78 1.15 11.11 4.30
N ARG A 79 0.18 10.48 3.61
CA ARG A 79 -0.74 11.19 2.70
C ARG A 79 -1.60 12.25 3.40
N LYS A 80 -1.96 12.04 4.66
CA LYS A 80 -2.74 13.01 5.45
C LYS A 80 -1.89 14.20 5.87
N LEU A 81 -0.65 13.97 6.27
CA LEU A 81 0.31 15.01 6.65
C LEU A 81 0.72 15.88 5.45
N GLU A 82 0.99 15.27 4.30
CA GLU A 82 1.26 15.96 3.03
C GLU A 82 0.06 16.82 2.57
N SER A 83 -1.17 16.34 2.82
CA SER A 83 -2.38 17.11 2.53
C SER A 83 -2.63 18.27 3.50
N THR A 84 -1.96 18.28 4.66
CA THR A 84 -2.04 19.37 5.65
C THR A 84 -0.90 20.37 5.53
N GLU A 85 0.30 19.95 5.11
CA GLU A 85 1.44 20.86 4.90
C GLU A 85 1.29 21.73 3.63
N SER A 86 0.42 21.34 2.71
CA SER A 86 0.06 22.15 1.53
C SER A 86 -1.13 23.09 1.75
N GLN A 87 -1.68 23.16 2.98
CA GLN A 87 -2.69 24.17 3.33
C GLN A 87 -2.05 25.28 4.17
N SER A 88 -1.27 26.12 3.49
CA SER A 88 -0.99 27.47 3.94
C SER A 88 -2.30 28.19 4.30
N ASP A 89 -2.22 29.08 5.30
CA ASP A 89 -3.30 29.63 6.12
C ASP A 89 -4.56 30.14 5.39
N ASP A 90 -4.47 30.40 4.09
CA ASP A 90 -5.53 30.91 3.23
C ASP A 90 -6.68 29.92 3.00
N GLN A 91 -6.41 28.61 2.96
CA GLN A 91 -7.47 27.60 2.70
C GLN A 91 -8.35 27.32 3.94
N LEU A 92 -7.87 27.59 5.15
CA LEU A 92 -8.61 27.37 6.39
C LEU A 92 -9.78 28.37 6.55
N ILE A 93 -9.59 29.61 6.05
CA ILE A 93 -10.58 30.69 6.11
C ILE A 93 -11.77 30.40 5.18
N LEU A 94 -11.51 29.93 3.96
CA LEU A 94 -12.55 29.60 2.97
C LEU A 94 -13.42 28.41 3.40
N LYS A 95 -12.81 27.34 3.95
CA LYS A 95 -13.57 26.17 4.43
C LYS A 95 -14.50 26.52 5.60
N ARG A 96 -14.09 27.43 6.50
CA ARG A 96 -14.96 27.97 7.57
C ARG A 96 -16.12 28.80 7.01
N ALA A 97 -15.89 29.59 5.97
CA ALA A 97 -16.92 30.41 5.32
C ALA A 97 -18.00 29.57 4.60
N VAL A 98 -17.61 28.50 3.91
CA VAL A 98 -18.55 27.60 3.20
C VAL A 98 -19.43 26.82 4.19
N LYS A 99 -18.87 26.39 5.33
CA LYS A 99 -19.63 25.68 6.37
C LYS A 99 -20.70 26.57 7.02
N ARG A 100 -20.43 27.88 7.15
CA ARG A 100 -21.41 28.87 7.64
C ARG A 100 -22.57 29.09 6.66
N LYS A 101 -22.36 29.04 5.35
CA LYS A 101 -23.44 29.19 4.34
C LYS A 101 -24.41 27.99 4.25
N LYS A 102 -23.96 26.76 4.55
CA LYS A 102 -24.84 25.57 4.55
C LYS A 102 -25.76 25.45 5.76
N LYS A 103 -25.46 26.13 6.87
CA LYS A 103 -26.31 26.12 8.08
C LYS A 103 -27.57 26.99 7.93
N HIS A 104 -27.53 28.01 7.06
CA HIS A 104 -28.63 28.97 6.91
C HIS A 104 -29.76 28.51 5.96
N ARG A 105 -29.60 27.41 5.22
CA ARG A 105 -30.58 26.90 4.24
C ARG A 105 -31.34 25.63 4.66
N ARG A 106 -31.27 25.23 5.94
CA ARG A 106 -32.01 24.06 6.47
C ARG A 106 -33.00 24.41 7.58
N VAL A 107 -33.58 25.61 7.57
CA VAL A 107 -34.63 25.99 8.54
C VAL A 107 -35.78 26.71 7.86
N THR A 108 -36.38 26.12 6.82
CA THR A 108 -37.70 26.58 6.33
C THR A 108 -38.64 25.49 5.84
N ASN A 109 -38.22 24.22 5.69
CA ASN A 109 -39.11 23.20 5.10
C ASN A 109 -39.70 22.18 6.08
N PHE A 110 -39.43 22.29 7.39
CA PHE A 110 -40.01 21.35 8.38
C PHE A 110 -41.22 21.89 9.15
N LYS A 111 -41.53 23.20 9.06
CA LYS A 111 -42.60 23.81 9.84
C LYS A 111 -43.97 23.84 9.13
N MET A 112 -44.02 23.58 7.82
CA MET A 112 -45.30 23.51 7.08
C MET A 112 -45.93 22.12 7.03
N ILE A 113 -45.17 21.04 7.25
CA ILE A 113 -45.71 19.68 7.14
C ILE A 113 -46.40 19.23 8.44
N PHE A 114 -46.03 19.80 9.59
CA PHE A 114 -46.58 19.39 10.89
C PHE A 114 -47.96 19.98 11.23
N ASN A 115 -48.38 21.06 10.57
CA ASN A 115 -49.68 21.71 10.85
C ASN A 115 -50.84 21.19 9.98
N ILE A 116 -50.56 20.49 8.87
CA ILE A 116 -51.60 19.94 7.99
C ILE A 116 -52.15 18.62 8.55
N THR A 117 -51.32 17.80 9.19
CA THR A 117 -51.75 16.51 9.75
C THR A 117 -52.39 16.63 11.14
N PHE A 118 -51.99 17.62 11.94
CA PHE A 118 -52.53 17.77 13.30
C PHE A 118 -53.99 18.29 13.32
N SER A 119 -54.39 19.09 12.33
CA SER A 119 -55.77 19.59 12.24
C SER A 119 -56.77 18.49 11.84
N PHE A 120 -56.33 17.50 11.04
CA PHE A 120 -57.22 16.45 10.54
C PHE A 120 -57.54 15.37 11.59
N VAL A 121 -56.65 15.15 12.57
CA VAL A 121 -56.84 14.11 13.60
C VAL A 121 -57.78 14.59 14.72
N ILE A 122 -57.87 15.90 14.97
CA ILE A 122 -58.73 16.44 16.04
C ILE A 122 -60.22 16.48 15.62
N SER A 123 -60.54 16.62 14.33
CA SER A 123 -61.95 16.62 13.87
C SER A 123 -62.61 15.24 13.79
N LEU A 124 -61.88 14.13 14.02
CA LEU A 124 -62.45 12.78 13.99
C LEU A 124 -62.85 12.24 15.37
N PHE A 125 -62.64 13.02 16.44
CA PHE A 125 -62.81 12.58 17.83
C PHE A 125 -63.75 13.46 18.67
N GLN A 126 -64.64 14.24 18.03
CA GLN A 126 -65.71 14.96 18.72
C GLN A 126 -67.05 14.80 18.01
#